data_AF-A0AAD7PVP2-F1
#
_entry.id   AF-A0AAD7PVP2-F1
#
_cell.length_a   1.000
_cell.length_b   1.000
_cell.length_c   1.000
_cell.angle_alpha   90.00
_cell.angle_beta   90.00
_cell.angle_gamma   90.00
#
_symmetry.space_group_name_H-M   'P 1'
#
loop_
_entity.id
_entity.type
_entity.pdbx_description
1 polymer ?
#
loop_
_entity_poly.entity_id
_entity_poly.type
_entity_poly.pdbx_seq_one_letter_code
_entity_poly.pdbx_strand_id
1 'polypeptide(L)'
;MNEFMMVENKMPRKKSRKEFHKKTVFKGILWLPKEIIGQIFEKLPDKSLMRFRCVSKSWDSMISDPNFTKNNQKLLLLSSRSAIQIMDYEGYEGKTGMIDFFDSEKRKSVKVLGSSNGLLCISVGNSSLFLWNLLTGEKKTLRSYRIETGHDSFGFGYDYSTDDYKLVRFANLRMSSFLVYSMRNNFWKSSQITIPDDALQLSSCKAGVLVKNSLYWYATYVARDFQTYEDSCVICPNNKLRGTQSILIFSFDVVDETHKMFLPPPCVDSTESEGELMDFKGYLCEVHNHKNNFIDLWILKGDADTKKNWMKLMRITRYDTLPKIGVMEPIYFARNGEVLIVFRQGKQKNKEHGSSIRMTNKLYSYNPTEMSFRRVKLQGKKFWSTEIAYSGRLFSINRQL
;
A
#
# COMPACT_ATOMS: atom_id res chain seq x y z
N MET A 1 36.50 76.40 -60.18
CA MET A 1 36.19 77.50 -59.25
C MET A 1 34.73 77.34 -58.87
N ASN A 2 34.45 77.05 -57.60
CA ASN A 2 33.12 76.93 -56.95
C ASN A 2 32.19 75.83 -57.52
N GLU A 3 31.31 75.14 -56.79
CA GLU A 3 30.77 75.33 -55.45
C GLU A 3 30.19 73.97 -54.96
N PHE A 4 30.30 73.71 -53.66
CA PHE A 4 29.71 72.59 -52.92
C PHE A 4 28.24 72.90 -52.58
N MET A 5 27.37 71.87 -52.54
CA MET A 5 26.29 71.74 -51.55
C MET A 5 25.61 70.36 -51.66
N MET A 6 25.60 69.58 -50.56
CA MET A 6 24.60 68.54 -50.28
C MET A 6 24.40 68.45 -48.75
N VAL A 7 23.13 68.37 -48.37
CA VAL A 7 22.54 68.65 -47.06
C VAL A 7 22.61 67.46 -46.10
N GLU A 8 22.86 67.72 -44.81
CA GLU A 8 22.83 66.77 -43.68
C GLU A 8 21.40 66.38 -43.24
N ASN A 9 21.22 65.14 -42.76
CA ASN A 9 20.22 64.84 -41.72
C ASN A 9 20.72 63.69 -40.80
N LYS A 10 20.74 63.97 -39.49
CA LYS A 10 21.35 63.15 -38.42
C LYS A 10 20.48 61.95 -37.99
N MET A 11 21.12 60.83 -37.65
CA MET A 11 20.52 59.62 -37.06
C MET A 11 20.11 59.79 -35.58
N PRO A 12 19.06 59.10 -35.09
CA PRO A 12 18.70 59.10 -33.66
C PRO A 12 19.42 57.99 -32.85
N ARG A 13 19.80 58.33 -31.61
CA ARG A 13 20.43 57.42 -30.62
C ARG A 13 19.43 56.42 -30.02
N LYS A 14 19.89 55.17 -29.85
CA LYS A 14 19.17 53.96 -29.41
C LYS A 14 18.47 54.10 -28.05
N LYS A 15 17.16 53.82 -28.01
CA LYS A 15 16.40 53.55 -26.76
C LYS A 15 16.71 52.13 -26.24
N SER A 16 16.82 52.01 -24.93
CA SER A 16 17.24 50.82 -24.20
C SER A 16 16.22 49.67 -24.23
N ARG A 17 16.75 48.46 -24.38
CA ARG A 17 16.11 47.13 -24.49
C ARG A 17 15.33 46.63 -23.25
N LYS A 18 14.92 47.51 -22.32
CA LYS A 18 14.36 47.12 -21.00
C LYS A 18 12.83 47.17 -20.86
N GLU A 19 12.08 47.62 -21.87
CA GLU A 19 10.61 47.78 -21.76
C GLU A 19 9.74 46.71 -22.44
N PHE A 20 10.33 45.73 -23.15
CA PHE A 20 9.56 44.75 -23.92
C PHE A 20 9.36 43.37 -23.27
N HIS A 21 9.60 43.21 -21.96
CA HIS A 21 9.45 41.92 -21.26
C HIS A 21 8.44 41.91 -20.09
N LYS A 22 7.62 42.96 -19.94
CA LYS A 22 6.49 42.94 -18.99
C LYS A 22 5.17 43.04 -19.76
N LYS A 23 4.44 41.90 -19.81
CA LYS A 23 3.02 41.70 -20.19
C LYS A 23 2.80 40.81 -21.43
N THR A 24 3.17 39.54 -21.31
CA THR A 24 2.33 38.47 -21.85
C THR A 24 2.39 37.26 -20.91
N VAL A 25 1.98 37.46 -19.65
CA VAL A 25 1.57 36.32 -18.82
C VAL A 25 0.29 35.78 -19.46
N PHE A 26 0.28 34.50 -19.83
CA PHE A 26 -0.88 33.77 -20.34
C PHE A 26 -2.15 34.11 -19.55
N LYS A 27 -3.01 34.99 -20.11
CA LYS A 27 -4.25 35.46 -19.45
C LYS A 27 -5.35 34.38 -19.38
N GLY A 28 -5.22 33.25 -20.08
CA GLY A 28 -6.28 32.23 -20.17
C GLY A 28 -6.37 31.29 -18.97
N ILE A 29 -5.28 31.02 -18.26
CA ILE A 29 -5.26 30.02 -17.16
C ILE A 29 -5.67 30.61 -15.80
N LEU A 30 -5.50 31.92 -15.62
CA LEU A 30 -5.82 32.62 -14.36
C LEU A 30 -7.33 32.83 -14.12
N TRP A 31 -8.19 32.38 -15.05
CA TRP A 31 -9.66 32.57 -14.99
C TRP A 31 -10.44 31.26 -14.79
N LEU A 32 -9.76 30.13 -14.69
CA LEU A 32 -10.43 28.86 -14.35
C LEU A 32 -10.77 28.86 -12.85
N PRO A 33 -12.00 28.45 -12.46
CA PRO A 33 -12.33 28.19 -11.06
C PRO A 33 -11.33 27.21 -10.45
N LYS A 34 -11.03 27.39 -9.16
CA LYS A 34 -10.05 26.57 -8.44
C LYS A 34 -10.34 25.08 -8.57
N GLU A 35 -11.62 24.72 -8.57
CA GLU A 35 -12.13 23.36 -8.69
C GLU A 35 -11.73 22.73 -10.04
N ILE A 36 -11.82 23.50 -11.12
CA ILE A 36 -11.44 23.05 -12.46
C ILE A 36 -9.92 22.90 -12.57
N ILE A 37 -9.15 23.83 -11.99
CA ILE A 37 -7.69 23.72 -11.92
C ILE A 37 -7.29 22.47 -11.14
N GLY A 38 -7.96 22.18 -10.02
CA GLY A 38 -7.78 20.96 -9.24
C GLY A 38 -8.03 19.70 -10.07
N GLN A 39 -9.15 19.63 -10.80
CA GLN A 39 -9.45 18.51 -11.70
C GLN A 39 -8.43 18.34 -12.83
N ILE A 40 -7.87 19.44 -13.34
CA ILE A 40 -6.77 19.38 -14.32
C ILE A 40 -5.53 18.80 -13.65
N PHE A 41 -5.15 19.30 -12.47
CA PHE A 41 -3.98 18.82 -11.74
C PHE A 41 -4.07 17.33 -11.38
N GLU A 42 -5.24 16.84 -10.99
CA GLU A 42 -5.47 15.41 -10.72
C GLU A 42 -5.10 14.51 -11.90
N LYS A 43 -5.31 14.99 -13.14
CA LYS A 43 -5.04 14.23 -14.36
C LYS A 43 -3.58 14.31 -14.83
N LEU A 44 -2.75 15.15 -14.22
CA LEU A 44 -1.38 15.38 -14.66
C LEU A 44 -0.38 14.40 -14.03
N PRO A 45 0.71 14.02 -14.75
CA PRO A 45 1.81 13.27 -14.16
C PRO A 45 2.48 14.01 -12.99
N ASP A 46 3.01 13.27 -12.00
CA ASP A 46 3.59 13.87 -10.78
C ASP A 46 4.74 14.82 -11.08
N LYS A 47 5.57 14.47 -12.08
CA LYS A 47 6.68 15.33 -12.55
C LYS A 47 6.20 16.66 -13.12
N SER A 48 4.99 16.71 -13.68
CA SER A 48 4.39 17.95 -14.18
C SER A 48 3.87 18.79 -13.01
N LEU A 49 3.17 18.16 -12.06
CA LEU A 49 2.70 18.82 -10.84
C LEU A 49 3.85 19.45 -10.04
N MET A 50 4.95 18.72 -9.85
CA MET A 50 6.14 19.25 -9.18
C MET A 50 6.70 20.49 -9.87
N ARG A 51 6.67 20.54 -11.21
CA ARG A 51 7.05 21.74 -11.97
C ARG A 51 6.03 22.87 -11.84
N PHE A 52 4.75 22.53 -11.73
CA PHE A 52 3.65 23.50 -11.63
C PHE A 52 3.59 24.22 -10.27
N ARG A 53 4.16 23.63 -9.22
CA ARG A 53 4.39 24.32 -7.94
C ARG A 53 5.20 25.61 -8.11
N CYS A 54 6.13 25.66 -9.07
CA CYS A 54 6.95 26.83 -9.34
C CYS A 54 6.24 27.94 -10.14
N VAL A 55 5.02 27.69 -10.64
CA VAL A 55 4.30 28.64 -11.51
C VAL A 55 3.68 29.79 -10.71
N SER A 56 3.09 29.50 -9.55
CA SER A 56 2.53 30.51 -8.65
C SER A 56 2.35 30.00 -7.22
N LYS A 57 2.29 30.92 -6.24
CA LYS A 57 1.97 30.57 -4.84
C LYS A 57 0.60 29.91 -4.70
N SER A 58 -0.39 30.32 -5.50
CA SER A 58 -1.72 29.71 -5.49
C SER A 58 -1.68 28.27 -5.97
N TRP A 59 -0.87 27.97 -6.98
CA TRP A 59 -0.72 26.62 -7.53
C TRP A 59 0.07 25.73 -6.57
N ASP A 60 1.17 26.25 -5.99
CA ASP A 60 1.90 25.54 -4.93
C ASP A 60 1.00 25.21 -3.74
N SER A 61 0.18 26.18 -3.29
CA SER A 61 -0.77 25.99 -2.19
C SER A 61 -1.82 24.92 -2.52
N MET A 62 -2.38 24.92 -3.74
CA MET A 62 -3.37 23.92 -4.14
C MET A 62 -2.75 22.53 -4.29
N ILE A 63 -1.56 22.41 -4.88
CA ILE A 63 -0.88 21.12 -5.08
C ILE A 63 -0.36 20.56 -3.74
N SER A 64 -0.01 21.44 -2.79
CA SER A 64 0.48 21.05 -1.46
C SER A 64 -0.63 20.86 -0.43
N ASP A 65 -1.89 21.17 -0.78
CA ASP A 65 -3.03 20.99 0.12
C ASP A 65 -3.15 19.52 0.52
N PRO A 66 -3.20 19.17 1.82
CA PRO A 66 -3.48 17.81 2.25
C PRO A 66 -4.78 17.23 1.67
N ASN A 67 -5.76 18.09 1.38
CA ASN A 67 -7.01 17.66 0.75
C ASN A 67 -6.91 17.53 -0.77
N PHE A 68 -5.82 18.01 -1.38
CA PHE A 68 -5.53 17.73 -2.79
C PHE A 68 -5.13 16.27 -2.95
N THR A 69 -6.13 15.45 -3.24
CA THR A 69 -5.94 14.04 -3.53
C THR A 69 -5.77 13.86 -5.02
N LYS A 70 -4.58 13.43 -5.45
CA LYS A 70 -4.41 12.93 -6.81
C LYS A 70 -5.24 11.66 -6.95
N ASN A 71 -6.19 11.67 -7.87
CA ASN A 71 -7.09 10.56 -8.15
C ASN A 71 -6.42 9.36 -8.87
N ASN A 72 -5.11 9.20 -8.74
CA ASN A 72 -4.35 8.09 -9.34
C ASN A 72 -3.77 7.24 -8.21
N GLN A 73 -4.57 6.29 -7.72
CA GLN A 73 -4.03 5.25 -6.87
C GLN A 73 -3.03 4.43 -7.68
N LYS A 74 -1.81 4.31 -7.17
CA LYS A 74 -0.79 3.44 -7.74
C LYS A 74 -0.78 2.16 -6.93
N LEU A 75 -0.63 1.04 -7.62
CA LEU A 75 -0.43 -0.24 -6.98
C LEU A 75 1.07 -0.50 -6.88
N LEU A 76 1.57 -0.71 -5.67
CA LEU A 76 2.95 -1.13 -5.45
C LEU A 76 2.99 -2.65 -5.44
N LEU A 77 3.83 -3.19 -6.31
CA LEU A 77 4.05 -4.61 -6.49
C LEU A 77 5.52 -4.90 -6.16
N LEU A 78 5.80 -5.68 -5.12
CA LEU A 78 7.17 -6.10 -4.85
C LEU A 78 7.63 -7.12 -5.89
N SER A 79 8.60 -6.70 -6.71
CA SER A 79 9.12 -7.46 -7.85
C SER A 79 10.36 -8.29 -7.51
N SER A 80 10.97 -8.11 -6.34
CA SER A 80 12.01 -9.01 -5.81
C SER A 80 12.28 -8.76 -4.33
N ARG A 81 13.18 -9.54 -3.72
CA ARG A 81 13.68 -9.27 -2.36
C ARG A 81 14.27 -7.86 -2.20
N SER A 82 14.66 -7.17 -3.26
CA SER A 82 15.37 -5.89 -3.17
C SER A 82 14.81 -4.79 -4.08
N ALA A 83 13.67 -5.01 -4.73
CA ALA A 83 13.09 -4.04 -5.68
C ALA A 83 11.56 -3.97 -5.56
N ILE A 84 11.03 -2.75 -5.66
CA ILE A 84 9.60 -2.49 -5.72
C ILE A 84 9.27 -1.95 -7.10
N GLN A 85 8.33 -2.62 -7.75
CA GLN A 85 7.73 -2.18 -9.00
C GLN A 85 6.48 -1.38 -8.69
N ILE A 86 6.33 -0.24 -9.36
CA ILE A 86 5.15 0.60 -9.26
C ILE A 86 4.33 0.36 -10.52
N MET A 87 3.10 -0.08 -10.33
CA MET A 87 2.10 -0.15 -11.38
C MET A 87 1.12 1.00 -11.19
N ASP A 88 1.00 1.83 -12.22
CA ASP A 88 -0.13 2.74 -12.32
C ASP A 88 -1.26 2.02 -13.08
N TYR A 89 -2.11 1.28 -12.36
CA TYR A 89 -3.17 0.49 -13.01
C TYR A 89 -4.31 1.37 -13.54
N GLU A 90 -4.64 2.43 -12.79
CA GLU A 90 -5.73 3.34 -13.15
C GLU A 90 -5.27 4.52 -14.04
N GLY A 91 -3.97 4.76 -14.15
CA GLY A 91 -3.40 5.79 -15.02
C GLY A 91 -3.40 5.43 -16.50
N TYR A 92 -3.23 6.46 -17.33
CA TYR A 92 -3.08 6.31 -18.79
C TYR A 92 -1.92 5.35 -19.13
N GLU A 93 -2.27 4.25 -19.80
CA GLU A 93 -1.37 3.25 -20.41
C GLU A 93 -0.69 2.22 -19.49
N GLY A 94 -1.12 2.02 -18.24
CA GLY A 94 -0.61 0.90 -17.42
C GLY A 94 0.92 0.87 -17.27
N LYS A 95 1.56 2.04 -17.35
CA LYS A 95 3.02 2.17 -17.36
C LYS A 95 3.57 1.67 -16.03
N THR A 96 4.41 0.65 -16.09
CA THR A 96 5.15 0.16 -14.94
C THR A 96 6.46 0.91 -14.81
N GLY A 97 6.67 1.57 -13.67
CA GLY A 97 7.98 2.10 -13.28
C GLY A 97 8.68 1.12 -12.35
N MET A 98 10.00 0.96 -12.49
CA MET A 98 10.80 0.23 -11.49
C MET A 98 11.53 1.25 -10.63
N ILE A 99 11.43 1.09 -9.32
CA ILE A 99 12.29 1.82 -8.38
C ILE A 99 13.16 0.80 -7.67
N ASP A 100 14.45 0.82 -7.97
CA ASP A 100 15.43 0.03 -7.23
C ASP A 100 15.69 0.70 -5.88
N PHE A 101 15.47 -0.05 -4.80
CA PHE A 101 15.47 0.49 -3.45
C PHE A 101 16.89 0.77 -2.93
N PHE A 102 17.87 0.00 -3.40
CA PHE A 102 19.27 0.11 -3.01
C PHE A 102 20.19 -0.27 -4.17
N ASP A 103 21.39 0.30 -4.14
CA ASP A 103 22.47 -0.12 -5.01
C ASP A 103 22.67 -1.63 -4.90
N SER A 104 22.88 -2.26 -6.05
CA SER A 104 22.87 -3.70 -6.29
C SER A 104 23.88 -4.50 -5.45
N GLU A 105 24.75 -3.83 -4.72
CA GLU A 105 25.88 -4.39 -3.98
C GLU A 105 25.50 -5.07 -2.65
N LYS A 106 24.34 -4.79 -2.06
CA LYS A 106 23.93 -5.39 -0.76
C LYS A 106 22.61 -6.14 -0.92
N ARG A 107 22.67 -7.48 -0.91
CA ARG A 107 21.53 -8.43 -0.98
C ARG A 107 20.57 -8.34 0.24
N LYS A 108 20.10 -7.15 0.61
CA LYS A 108 19.17 -6.94 1.73
C LYS A 108 17.73 -7.13 1.26
N SER A 109 16.93 -7.83 2.06
CA SER A 109 15.50 -7.99 1.84
C SER A 109 14.75 -6.70 2.19
N VAL A 110 13.78 -6.31 1.37
CA VAL A 110 12.86 -5.20 1.62
C VAL A 110 11.48 -5.79 1.93
N LYS A 111 10.87 -5.37 3.04
CA LYS A 111 9.46 -5.68 3.39
C LYS A 111 8.69 -4.37 3.44
N VAL A 112 7.53 -4.33 2.79
CA VAL A 112 6.60 -3.21 2.97
C VAL A 112 5.76 -3.47 4.21
N LEU A 113 5.68 -2.48 5.08
CA LEU A 113 4.96 -2.55 6.36
C LEU A 113 3.57 -1.93 6.28
N GLY A 114 3.36 -1.06 5.30
CA GLY A 114 2.08 -0.42 5.02
C GLY A 114 2.27 0.86 4.20
N SER A 115 1.16 1.37 3.67
CA SER A 115 1.10 2.71 3.10
C SER A 115 -0.04 3.46 3.76
N SER A 116 0.18 4.73 4.06
CA SER A 116 -0.86 5.61 4.55
C SER A 116 -0.57 7.02 4.10
N ASN A 117 -1.62 7.72 3.69
CA ASN A 117 -1.61 9.16 3.47
C ASN A 117 -0.39 9.69 2.69
N GLY A 118 -0.05 9.09 1.53
CA GLY A 118 1.08 9.55 0.71
C GLY A 118 2.45 9.01 1.06
N LEU A 119 2.60 8.25 2.16
CA LEU A 119 3.87 7.65 2.57
C LEU A 119 3.82 6.13 2.50
N LEU A 120 4.99 5.57 2.24
CA LEU A 120 5.28 4.15 2.32
C LEU A 120 6.19 3.89 3.52
N CYS A 121 5.81 2.96 4.38
CA CYS A 121 6.68 2.46 5.45
C CYS A 121 7.29 1.12 5.04
N ILE A 122 8.61 1.00 5.14
CA ILE A 122 9.37 -0.18 4.73
C ILE A 122 10.37 -0.58 5.80
N SER A 123 10.72 -1.87 5.82
CA SER A 123 11.92 -2.37 6.47
C SER A 123 12.92 -2.90 5.44
N VAL A 124 14.21 -2.76 5.76
CA VAL A 124 15.34 -3.20 4.93
C VAL A 124 16.30 -4.01 5.79
N GLY A 125 16.57 -5.24 5.36
CA GLY A 125 17.22 -6.25 6.19
C GLY A 125 16.39 -6.55 7.44
N ASN A 126 17.08 -6.83 8.55
CA ASN A 126 16.44 -7.22 9.81
C ASN A 126 16.32 -6.07 10.81
N SER A 127 16.59 -4.82 10.44
CA SER A 127 16.69 -3.76 11.46
C SER A 127 16.42 -2.33 10.98
N SER A 128 16.49 -2.02 9.69
CA SER A 128 16.39 -0.63 9.25
C SER A 128 14.98 -0.29 8.79
N LEU A 129 14.34 0.67 9.44
CA LEU A 129 13.01 1.17 9.11
C LEU A 129 13.11 2.50 8.36
N PHE A 130 12.29 2.67 7.32
CA PHE A 130 12.25 3.91 6.55
C PHE A 130 10.82 4.34 6.23
N LEU A 131 10.60 5.65 6.26
CA LEU A 131 9.51 6.30 5.55
C LEU A 131 9.99 6.76 4.19
N TRP A 132 9.15 6.60 3.19
CA TRP A 132 9.43 7.03 1.83
C TRP A 132 8.20 7.66 1.19
N ASN A 133 8.35 8.89 0.73
CA ASN A 133 7.46 9.47 -0.26
C ASN A 133 7.98 9.11 -1.66
N LEU A 134 7.28 8.18 -2.34
CA LEU A 134 7.68 7.72 -3.67
C LEU A 134 7.54 8.78 -4.77
N LEU A 135 6.75 9.84 -4.53
CA LEU A 135 6.53 10.91 -5.51
C LEU A 135 7.62 11.97 -5.44
N THR A 136 8.04 12.37 -4.24
CA THR A 136 9.12 13.34 -4.05
C THR A 136 10.51 12.70 -4.06
N GLY A 137 10.59 11.38 -3.80
CA GLY A 137 11.84 10.65 -3.66
C GLY A 137 12.49 10.79 -2.28
N GLU A 138 11.90 11.57 -1.39
CA GLU A 138 12.41 11.80 -0.04
C GLU A 138 12.31 10.53 0.83
N LYS A 139 13.37 10.23 1.57
CA LYS A 139 13.44 9.10 2.49
C LYS A 139 13.84 9.59 3.88
N LYS A 140 13.23 9.03 4.91
CA LYS A 140 13.59 9.27 6.31
C LYS A 140 13.83 7.95 7.02
N THR A 141 15.02 7.79 7.61
CA THR A 141 15.33 6.66 8.48
C THR A 141 14.63 6.85 9.83
N LEU A 142 14.03 5.78 10.34
CA LEU A 142 13.34 5.78 11.63
C LEU A 142 14.21 5.15 12.70
N ARG A 143 13.94 5.52 13.96
CA ARG A 143 14.57 4.83 15.10
C ARG A 143 14.09 3.39 15.14
N SER A 144 15.02 2.49 14.87
CA SER A 144 14.77 1.07 15.01
C SER A 144 14.72 0.70 16.48
N TYR A 145 13.59 0.15 16.91
CA TYR A 145 13.60 -0.76 18.05
C TYR A 145 14.13 -2.09 17.54
N ARG A 146 14.97 -2.81 18.30
CA ARG A 146 15.54 -4.09 17.85
C ARG A 146 14.43 -4.97 17.27
N ILE A 147 14.46 -5.14 15.94
CA ILE A 147 13.61 -6.10 15.24
C ILE A 147 14.31 -7.43 15.44
N GLU A 148 13.98 -8.10 16.54
CA GLU A 148 14.73 -9.27 17.00
C GLU A 148 14.41 -10.53 16.19
N THR A 149 13.36 -10.54 15.36
CA THR A 149 12.99 -11.76 14.60
C THR A 149 12.40 -11.48 13.21
N GLY A 150 12.41 -12.51 12.35
CA GLY A 150 11.70 -12.50 11.06
C GLY A 150 10.18 -12.69 11.16
N HIS A 151 9.62 -12.73 12.38
CA HIS A 151 8.22 -13.08 12.64
C HIS A 151 7.34 -11.88 12.98
N ASP A 152 7.90 -10.68 13.01
CA ASP A 152 7.14 -9.47 13.35
C ASP A 152 6.04 -9.17 12.32
N SER A 153 4.86 -8.82 12.84
CA SER A 153 3.79 -8.18 12.08
C SER A 153 3.79 -6.68 12.36
N PHE A 154 3.43 -5.89 11.34
CA PHE A 154 3.41 -4.44 11.40
C PHE A 154 2.12 -3.91 10.81
N GLY A 155 1.72 -2.69 11.16
CA GLY A 155 0.68 -1.94 10.47
C GLY A 155 0.99 -0.46 10.51
N PHE A 156 0.77 0.24 9.40
CA PHE A 156 1.13 1.64 9.25
C PHE A 156 -0.11 2.48 8.96
N GLY A 157 -0.33 3.52 9.76
CA GLY A 157 -1.48 4.39 9.66
C GLY A 157 -1.14 5.85 9.93
N TYR A 158 -2.09 6.73 9.61
CA TYR A 158 -2.01 8.16 9.84
C TYR A 158 -3.13 8.58 10.78
N ASP A 159 -2.73 9.21 11.89
CA ASP A 159 -3.61 9.86 12.85
C ASP A 159 -3.77 11.33 12.42
N TYR A 160 -4.90 11.63 11.79
CA TYR A 160 -5.20 13.00 11.34
C TYR A 160 -5.48 13.96 12.50
N SER A 161 -5.82 13.46 13.70
CA SER A 161 -6.16 14.31 14.85
C SER A 161 -4.91 14.95 15.46
N THR A 162 -3.80 14.22 15.43
CA THR A 162 -2.50 14.67 15.95
C THR A 162 -1.48 14.97 14.85
N ASP A 163 -1.87 14.85 13.58
CA ASP A 163 -0.99 14.95 12.40
C ASP A 163 0.26 14.07 12.57
N ASP A 164 0.04 12.81 12.96
CA ASP A 164 1.12 11.87 13.24
C ASP A 164 0.96 10.58 12.44
N TYR A 165 2.07 10.04 11.98
CA TYR A 165 2.10 8.70 11.43
C TYR A 165 2.43 7.72 12.55
N LYS A 166 1.69 6.61 12.60
CA LYS A 166 1.92 5.58 13.61
C LYS A 166 2.29 4.25 12.95
N LEU A 167 3.24 3.55 13.55
CA LEU A 167 3.63 2.20 13.17
C LEU A 167 3.34 1.26 14.34
N VAL A 168 2.36 0.38 14.16
CA VAL A 168 2.04 -0.69 15.10
C VAL A 168 2.94 -1.88 14.81
N ARG A 169 3.47 -2.53 15.84
CA ARG A 169 4.35 -3.70 15.75
C ARG A 169 3.94 -4.76 16.77
N PHE A 170 3.85 -5.99 16.30
CA PHE A 170 3.78 -7.20 17.13
C PHE A 170 5.13 -7.92 17.02
N ALA A 171 5.88 -7.98 18.11
CA ALA A 171 7.26 -8.51 18.13
C ALA A 171 7.32 -10.05 18.21
N ASN A 172 6.21 -10.69 18.55
CA ASN A 172 6.07 -12.14 18.59
C ASN A 172 4.67 -12.49 18.07
N LEU A 173 4.48 -13.75 17.66
CA LEU A 173 3.16 -14.27 17.34
C LEU A 173 2.25 -14.28 18.56
N ARG A 174 2.76 -14.45 19.78
CA ARG A 174 1.93 -14.31 21.00
C ARG A 174 1.46 -12.87 21.16
N MET A 175 0.14 -12.68 21.15
CA MET A 175 -0.53 -11.38 21.25
C MET A 175 -0.84 -11.04 22.72
N SER A 176 0.18 -10.86 23.55
CA SER A 176 -0.02 -10.29 24.91
C SER A 176 0.08 -8.76 24.90
N SER A 177 0.88 -8.21 23.99
CA SER A 177 1.13 -6.78 23.86
C SER A 177 1.55 -6.41 22.45
N PHE A 178 1.46 -5.11 22.15
CA PHE A 178 1.96 -4.53 20.91
C PHE A 178 2.64 -3.19 21.19
N LEU A 179 3.50 -2.79 20.26
CA LEU A 179 4.20 -1.51 20.33
C LEU A 179 3.62 -0.55 19.29
N VAL A 180 3.42 0.70 19.67
CA VAL A 180 3.01 1.78 18.78
C VAL A 180 4.13 2.80 18.71
N TYR A 181 4.67 3.01 17.52
CA TYR A 181 5.63 4.08 17.28
C TYR A 181 4.90 5.35 16.85
N SER A 182 5.19 6.46 17.53
CA SER A 182 4.81 7.80 17.07
C SER A 182 5.96 8.41 16.28
N MET A 183 5.71 8.82 15.03
CA MET A 183 6.75 9.38 14.15
C MET A 183 7.07 10.82 14.53
N ARG A 184 6.05 11.58 14.94
CA ARG A 184 6.15 12.95 15.47
C ARG A 184 6.99 12.97 16.74
N ASN A 185 6.70 12.08 17.69
CA ASN A 185 7.39 12.05 18.97
C ASN A 185 8.64 11.18 18.98
N ASN A 186 8.86 10.38 17.93
CA ASN A 186 10.07 9.57 17.72
C ASN A 186 10.35 8.57 18.86
N PHE A 187 9.28 7.97 19.41
CA PHE A 187 9.36 6.97 20.49
C PHE A 187 8.34 5.83 20.31
N TRP A 188 8.65 4.69 20.93
CA TRP A 188 7.79 3.51 20.99
C TRP A 188 7.03 3.46 22.32
N LYS A 189 5.71 3.30 22.26
CA LYS A 189 4.82 3.07 23.41
C LYS A 189 4.40 1.61 23.42
N SER A 190 4.51 0.95 24.57
CA SER A 190 3.97 -0.41 24.76
C SER A 190 2.51 -0.34 25.19
N SER A 191 1.67 -1.18 24.59
CA SER A 191 0.25 -1.33 24.93
C SER A 191 -0.06 -2.80 25.18
N GLN A 192 -0.77 -3.07 26.27
CA GLN A 192 -1.22 -4.43 26.61
C GLN A 192 -2.55 -4.72 25.93
N ILE A 193 -2.76 -5.99 25.56
CA ILE A 193 -4.05 -6.46 25.05
C ILE A 193 -4.78 -7.08 26.24
N THR A 194 -5.98 -6.57 26.54
CA THR A 194 -6.79 -7.14 27.63
C THR A 194 -7.49 -8.38 27.10
N ILE A 195 -6.96 -9.55 27.42
CA ILE A 195 -7.50 -10.84 27.00
C ILE A 195 -7.72 -11.68 28.26
N PRO A 196 -8.82 -12.43 28.36
CA PRO A 196 -9.04 -13.34 29.49
C PRO A 196 -7.94 -14.40 29.68
N ASP A 197 -7.16 -14.75 28.65
CA ASP A 197 -6.15 -15.82 28.70
C ASP A 197 -5.00 -15.61 27.70
N ASP A 198 -3.77 -16.03 28.06
CA ASP A 198 -2.51 -15.95 27.30
C ASP A 198 -2.44 -16.84 26.02
N ALA A 199 -3.59 -17.08 25.39
CA ALA A 199 -3.80 -18.06 24.33
C ALA A 199 -3.92 -17.47 22.92
N LEU A 200 -3.87 -16.13 22.78
CA LEU A 200 -4.00 -15.47 21.48
C LEU A 200 -2.68 -15.39 20.74
N GLN A 201 -2.73 -15.75 19.46
CA GLN A 201 -1.61 -15.65 18.54
C GLN A 201 -2.01 -14.94 17.26
N LEU A 202 -1.11 -14.13 16.70
CA LEU A 202 -1.24 -13.67 15.33
C LEU A 202 -1.12 -14.87 14.41
N SER A 203 -2.07 -14.99 13.51
CA SER A 203 -2.12 -16.14 12.62
C SER A 203 -1.06 -16.09 11.51
N SER A 204 -0.53 -14.90 11.22
CA SER A 204 0.52 -14.71 10.22
C SER A 204 1.38 -13.48 10.49
N CYS A 205 2.55 -13.41 9.86
CA CYS A 205 3.42 -12.23 9.84
C CYS A 205 3.08 -11.22 8.73
N LYS A 206 1.86 -11.29 8.17
CA LYS A 206 1.35 -10.34 7.17
C LYS A 206 1.21 -8.95 7.81
N ALA A 207 1.36 -7.92 7.00
CA ALA A 207 1.13 -6.54 7.43
C ALA A 207 -0.38 -6.30 7.65
N GLY A 208 -0.70 -5.43 8.61
CA GLY A 208 -2.06 -5.01 8.92
C GLY A 208 -2.63 -4.17 7.80
N VAL A 209 -3.90 -4.39 7.51
CA VAL A 209 -4.62 -3.66 6.48
C VAL A 209 -5.22 -2.41 7.09
N LEU A 210 -4.89 -1.24 6.55
CA LEU A 210 -5.50 0.02 6.97
C LEU A 210 -6.82 0.22 6.21
N VAL A 211 -7.92 0.35 6.94
CA VAL A 211 -9.22 0.73 6.40
C VAL A 211 -9.72 1.93 7.18
N LYS A 212 -9.85 3.07 6.49
CA LYS A 212 -10.11 4.37 7.13
C LYS A 212 -9.05 4.66 8.21
N ASN A 213 -9.42 4.57 9.49
CA ASN A 213 -8.56 4.91 10.63
C ASN A 213 -8.02 3.67 11.35
N SER A 214 -8.52 2.48 11.04
CA SER A 214 -8.22 1.29 11.82
C SER A 214 -7.40 0.29 11.00
N LEU A 215 -6.44 -0.33 11.67
CA LEU A 215 -5.63 -1.42 11.15
C LEU A 215 -6.23 -2.76 11.56
N TYR A 216 -6.18 -3.75 10.67
CA TYR A 216 -6.80 -5.06 10.88
C TYR A 216 -5.82 -6.21 10.62
N TRP A 217 -5.89 -7.24 11.47
CA TRP A 217 -5.11 -8.48 11.39
C TRP A 217 -5.97 -9.69 11.74
N TYR A 218 -5.61 -10.85 11.19
CA TYR A 218 -6.10 -12.12 11.71
C TYR A 218 -5.37 -12.51 13.00
N ALA A 219 -6.14 -13.01 13.95
CA ALA A 219 -5.68 -13.59 15.19
C ALA A 219 -6.35 -14.95 15.40
N THR A 220 -5.62 -15.90 15.95
CA THR A 220 -6.13 -17.22 16.32
C THR A 220 -6.08 -17.38 17.83
N TYR A 221 -7.19 -17.84 18.39
CA TYR A 221 -7.25 -18.32 19.77
C TYR A 221 -6.90 -19.80 19.83
N VAL A 222 -5.93 -20.16 20.69
CA VAL A 222 -5.48 -21.53 20.91
C VAL A 222 -5.66 -21.90 22.38
N ALA A 223 -6.64 -22.75 22.70
CA ALA A 223 -6.89 -23.17 24.08
C ALA A 223 -5.64 -23.82 24.73
N ARG A 224 -5.39 -23.53 26.03
CA ARG A 224 -4.15 -23.91 26.74
C ARG A 224 -3.91 -25.41 26.91
N ASP A 225 -4.92 -26.26 26.71
CA ASP A 225 -4.80 -27.72 26.90
C ASP A 225 -3.83 -28.39 25.90
N PHE A 226 -3.29 -27.61 24.95
CA PHE A 226 -2.19 -28.02 24.09
C PHE A 226 -0.86 -27.70 24.73
N GLN A 227 -0.17 -28.72 25.24
CA GLN A 227 1.26 -28.67 25.53
C GLN A 227 2.02 -28.34 24.22
N THR A 228 2.22 -27.06 23.95
CA THR A 228 3.25 -26.66 22.99
C THR A 228 4.58 -26.97 23.64
N TYR A 229 5.30 -27.97 23.12
CA TYR A 229 6.73 -28.12 23.40
C TYR A 229 7.37 -26.74 23.20
N GLU A 230 7.99 -26.21 24.26
CA GLU A 230 8.49 -24.83 24.34
C GLU A 230 9.50 -24.47 23.23
N ASP A 231 10.00 -25.45 22.47
CA ASP A 231 10.96 -25.26 21.37
C ASP A 231 10.37 -25.40 19.95
N SER A 232 9.04 -25.47 19.79
CA SER A 232 8.42 -25.68 18.47
C SER A 232 7.51 -24.54 18.00
N CYS A 233 7.97 -23.29 18.10
CA CYS A 233 7.52 -22.22 17.19
C CYS A 233 8.08 -22.45 15.77
N VAL A 234 7.82 -23.62 15.21
CA VAL A 234 7.97 -23.92 13.79
C VAL A 234 6.57 -24.23 13.28
N ILE A 235 5.83 -23.20 12.88
CA ILE A 235 4.70 -23.41 11.99
C ILE A 235 5.31 -23.80 10.63
N CYS A 236 5.62 -25.09 10.50
CA CYS A 236 5.56 -25.75 9.22
C CYS A 236 4.14 -25.52 8.69
N PRO A 237 3.94 -25.06 7.44
CA PRO A 237 2.62 -24.90 6.84
C PRO A 237 1.76 -26.18 6.81
N ASN A 238 2.31 -27.32 7.24
CA ASN A 238 1.70 -28.65 7.17
C ASN A 238 1.40 -29.28 8.54
N ASN A 239 1.77 -28.68 9.67
CA ASN A 239 1.43 -29.24 10.99
C ASN A 239 0.13 -28.62 11.50
N LYS A 240 -0.98 -29.33 11.28
CA LYS A 240 -2.24 -29.07 11.97
C LYS A 240 -2.01 -29.23 13.48
N LEU A 241 -1.92 -28.13 14.22
CA LEU A 241 -2.12 -28.15 15.65
C LEU A 241 -3.51 -28.78 15.88
N ARG A 242 -3.56 -29.97 16.50
CA ARG A 242 -4.83 -30.61 16.85
C ARG A 242 -5.44 -29.76 17.96
N GLY A 243 -6.63 -29.19 17.77
CA GLY A 243 -7.33 -28.38 18.79
C GLY A 243 -8.39 -27.44 18.23
N THR A 244 -9.36 -27.02 19.05
CA THR A 244 -10.38 -26.03 18.68
C THR A 244 -9.70 -24.66 18.56
N GLN A 245 -9.41 -24.25 17.32
CA GLN A 245 -8.91 -22.91 17.01
C GLN A 245 -10.10 -22.00 16.72
N SER A 246 -10.13 -20.79 17.27
CA SER A 246 -11.10 -19.78 16.83
C SER A 246 -10.38 -18.66 16.11
N ILE A 247 -10.77 -18.42 14.85
CA ILE A 247 -10.24 -17.31 14.06
C ILE A 247 -11.02 -16.04 14.45
N LEU A 248 -10.27 -14.98 14.73
CA LEU A 248 -10.75 -13.66 15.11
C LEU A 248 -10.06 -12.61 14.23
N ILE A 249 -10.66 -11.42 14.19
CA ILE A 249 -10.03 -10.24 13.59
C ILE A 249 -9.70 -9.28 14.73
N PHE A 250 -8.42 -8.94 14.85
CA PHE A 250 -7.94 -7.89 15.71
C PHE A 250 -7.96 -6.57 14.95
N SER A 251 -8.49 -5.52 15.58
CA SER A 251 -8.48 -4.17 15.04
C SER A 251 -7.86 -3.19 16.02
N PHE A 252 -7.11 -2.23 15.49
CA PHE A 252 -6.52 -1.12 16.23
C PHE A 252 -6.88 0.19 15.55
N ASP A 253 -7.58 1.08 16.25
CA ASP A 253 -7.83 2.43 15.76
C ASP A 253 -6.60 3.30 15.99
N VAL A 254 -6.07 3.88 14.90
CA VAL A 254 -4.82 4.64 14.93
C VAL A 254 -5.00 6.01 15.57
N VAL A 255 -6.22 6.56 15.51
CA VAL A 255 -6.55 7.89 16.05
C VAL A 255 -6.82 7.78 17.54
N ASP A 256 -7.75 6.91 17.92
CA ASP A 256 -8.18 6.75 19.31
C ASP A 256 -7.22 5.87 20.14
N GLU A 257 -6.27 5.18 19.47
CA GLU A 257 -5.38 4.17 20.07
C GLU A 257 -6.12 3.05 20.83
N THR A 258 -7.35 2.76 20.41
CA THR A 258 -8.17 1.69 20.97
C THR A 258 -8.04 0.42 20.15
N HIS A 259 -8.31 -0.73 20.77
CA HIS A 259 -8.33 -2.00 20.07
C HIS A 259 -9.58 -2.79 20.43
N LYS A 260 -10.04 -3.61 19.49
CA LYS A 260 -11.13 -4.56 19.69
C LYS A 260 -10.92 -5.80 18.85
N MET A 261 -11.60 -6.86 19.24
CA MET A 261 -11.61 -8.14 18.55
C MET A 261 -13.03 -8.52 18.19
N PHE A 262 -13.19 -9.14 17.03
CA PHE A 262 -14.49 -9.57 16.56
C PHE A 262 -14.40 -10.78 15.62
N LEU A 263 -15.56 -11.35 15.32
CA LEU A 263 -15.65 -12.58 14.53
C LEU A 263 -15.55 -12.27 13.02
N PRO A 264 -14.86 -13.14 12.25
CA PRO A 264 -14.84 -13.06 10.80
C PRO A 264 -16.23 -13.39 10.20
N PRO A 265 -16.41 -13.25 8.87
CA PRO A 265 -17.67 -13.60 8.21
C PRO A 265 -18.10 -15.05 8.49
N PRO A 266 -19.39 -15.37 8.33
CA PRO A 266 -19.91 -16.71 8.61
C PRO A 266 -19.28 -17.85 7.81
N CYS A 267 -18.59 -17.57 6.69
CA CYS A 267 -17.91 -18.59 5.89
C CYS A 267 -16.53 -19.01 6.43
N VAL A 268 -15.99 -18.26 7.39
CA VAL A 268 -14.69 -18.56 8.00
C VAL A 268 -14.91 -19.48 9.20
N ASP A 269 -14.67 -20.77 8.99
CA ASP A 269 -14.75 -21.80 10.02
C ASP A 269 -13.36 -22.17 10.57
N SER A 270 -13.31 -22.65 11.81
CA SER A 270 -12.08 -23.08 12.52
C SER A 270 -11.26 -24.16 11.82
N THR A 271 -11.84 -24.84 10.83
CA THR A 271 -11.22 -25.94 10.10
C THR A 271 -10.67 -25.56 8.73
N GLU A 272 -11.00 -24.37 8.23
CA GLU A 272 -10.53 -23.86 6.93
C GLU A 272 -9.34 -22.90 7.12
N SER A 273 -8.49 -22.79 6.10
CA SER A 273 -7.40 -21.83 6.11
C SER A 273 -7.96 -20.41 6.10
N GLU A 274 -7.37 -19.53 6.90
CA GLU A 274 -7.69 -18.10 6.89
C GLU A 274 -7.67 -17.52 5.48
N GLY A 275 -8.64 -16.65 5.21
CA GLY A 275 -8.68 -15.86 4.01
C GLY A 275 -7.67 -14.69 4.03
N GLU A 276 -7.93 -13.69 3.22
CA GLU A 276 -7.13 -12.46 3.18
C GLU A 276 -7.99 -11.25 3.56
N LEU A 277 -7.41 -10.34 4.33
CA LEU A 277 -8.03 -9.04 4.59
C LEU A 277 -7.53 -8.03 3.56
N MET A 278 -8.40 -7.12 3.13
CA MET A 278 -8.04 -5.99 2.28
C MET A 278 -9.00 -4.81 2.44
N ASP A 279 -8.57 -3.63 2.00
CA ASP A 279 -9.45 -2.47 1.87
C ASP A 279 -10.27 -2.58 0.58
N PHE A 280 -11.60 -2.51 0.71
CA PHE A 280 -12.53 -2.36 -0.40
C PHE A 280 -13.27 -1.04 -0.28
N LYS A 281 -12.79 -0.01 -0.99
CA LYS A 281 -13.46 1.31 -1.04
C LYS A 281 -13.81 1.86 0.36
N GLY A 282 -12.92 1.68 1.34
CA GLY A 282 -13.11 2.12 2.72
C GLY A 282 -13.93 1.16 3.60
N TYR A 283 -14.20 -0.06 3.13
CA TYR A 283 -14.78 -1.13 3.91
C TYR A 283 -13.75 -2.24 4.12
N LEU A 284 -13.74 -2.83 5.31
CA LEU A 284 -12.97 -4.04 5.56
C LEU A 284 -13.55 -5.16 4.72
N CYS A 285 -12.72 -5.72 3.85
CA CYS A 285 -13.06 -6.84 3.00
C CYS A 285 -12.28 -8.08 3.46
N GLU A 286 -13.00 -9.17 3.62
CA GLU A 286 -12.47 -10.50 3.83
C GLU A 286 -12.61 -11.29 2.54
N VAL A 287 -11.55 -12.00 2.16
CA VAL A 287 -11.46 -12.79 0.94
C VAL A 287 -11.26 -14.24 1.33
N HIS A 288 -12.35 -14.98 1.32
CA HIS A 288 -12.32 -16.39 1.67
C HIS A 288 -12.03 -17.25 0.45
N ASN A 289 -11.01 -18.09 0.51
CA ASN A 289 -10.66 -19.02 -0.57
C ASN A 289 -11.20 -20.42 -0.30
N HIS A 290 -12.19 -20.83 -1.09
CA HIS A 290 -12.80 -22.14 -1.00
C HIS A 290 -12.04 -23.17 -1.84
N LYS A 291 -11.06 -23.83 -1.21
CA LYS A 291 -10.33 -24.99 -1.76
C LYS A 291 -9.79 -24.76 -3.17
N ASN A 292 -9.41 -23.52 -3.48
CA ASN A 292 -8.88 -23.08 -4.78
C ASN A 292 -9.87 -23.14 -5.95
N ASN A 293 -11.18 -23.30 -5.71
CA ASN A 293 -12.19 -23.32 -6.79
C ASN A 293 -12.79 -21.94 -7.03
N PHE A 294 -13.12 -21.22 -5.97
CA PHE A 294 -13.65 -19.86 -6.04
C PHE A 294 -13.25 -19.10 -4.78
N ILE A 295 -13.28 -17.78 -4.88
CA ILE A 295 -13.14 -16.89 -3.73
C ILE A 295 -14.46 -16.16 -3.49
N ASP A 296 -14.82 -15.99 -2.24
CA ASP A 296 -15.94 -15.16 -1.81
C ASP A 296 -15.39 -13.90 -1.15
N LEU A 297 -15.90 -12.75 -1.57
CA LEU A 297 -15.54 -11.46 -1.01
C LEU A 297 -16.65 -11.02 -0.09
N TRP A 298 -16.33 -10.76 1.18
CA TRP A 298 -17.25 -10.31 2.21
C TRP A 298 -16.83 -8.94 2.72
N ILE A 299 -17.76 -8.01 2.80
CA ILE A 299 -17.49 -6.67 3.33
C ILE A 299 -18.22 -6.48 4.66
N LEU A 300 -17.53 -5.87 5.62
CA LEU A 300 -18.14 -5.48 6.88
C LEU A 300 -18.85 -4.14 6.70
N LYS A 301 -20.19 -4.15 6.74
CA LYS A 301 -21.01 -2.93 6.72
C LYS A 301 -21.57 -2.65 8.11
N GLY A 302 -21.01 -1.65 8.78
CA GLY A 302 -21.41 -1.25 10.13
C GLY A 302 -20.49 -1.81 11.20
N ASP A 303 -20.99 -1.91 12.43
CA ASP A 303 -20.18 -2.26 13.58
C ASP A 303 -19.75 -3.73 13.59
N ALA A 304 -18.55 -3.97 14.09
CA ALA A 304 -17.93 -5.28 14.03
C ALA A 304 -18.51 -6.29 15.04
N ASP A 305 -19.35 -5.82 15.96
CA ASP A 305 -19.75 -6.56 17.16
C ASP A 305 -20.70 -7.73 16.87
N THR A 306 -21.24 -7.84 15.65
CA THR A 306 -22.08 -8.96 15.25
C THR A 306 -21.68 -9.53 13.89
N LYS A 307 -21.70 -10.87 13.77
CA LYS A 307 -21.51 -11.57 12.48
C LYS A 307 -22.51 -11.12 11.39
N LYS A 308 -23.63 -10.51 11.78
CA LYS A 308 -24.71 -10.05 10.89
C LYS A 308 -24.30 -8.91 9.96
N ASN A 309 -23.26 -8.16 10.31
CA ASN A 309 -22.80 -7.00 9.55
C ASN A 309 -21.85 -7.37 8.40
N TRP A 310 -21.45 -8.65 8.31
CA TRP A 310 -20.76 -9.17 7.14
C TRP A 310 -21.73 -9.44 6.00
N MET A 311 -21.45 -8.81 4.85
CA MET A 311 -22.24 -8.94 3.64
C MET A 311 -21.38 -9.52 2.53
N LYS A 312 -21.84 -10.61 1.92
CA LYS A 312 -21.18 -11.14 0.74
C LYS A 312 -21.35 -10.16 -0.42
N LEU A 313 -20.23 -9.62 -0.88
CA LEU A 313 -20.18 -8.68 -2.00
C LEU A 313 -20.29 -9.45 -3.32
N MET A 314 -19.46 -10.47 -3.51
CA MET A 314 -19.44 -11.24 -4.75
C MET A 314 -18.70 -12.58 -4.59
N ARG A 315 -18.89 -13.45 -5.59
CA ARG A 315 -18.12 -14.68 -5.78
C ARG A 315 -17.32 -14.58 -7.07
N ILE A 316 -16.05 -14.94 -7.03
CA ILE A 316 -15.19 -15.04 -8.21
C ILE A 316 -14.81 -16.51 -8.40
N THR A 317 -15.42 -17.14 -9.41
CA THR A 317 -15.18 -18.54 -9.75
C THR A 317 -13.95 -18.69 -10.63
N ARG A 318 -13.11 -19.68 -10.33
CA ARG A 318 -11.98 -20.03 -11.19
C ARG A 318 -12.50 -20.54 -12.54
N TYR A 319 -11.96 -19.97 -13.61
CA TYR A 319 -12.21 -20.37 -14.99
C TYR A 319 -11.34 -21.57 -15.40
N ASP A 320 -11.80 -22.41 -16.32
CA ASP A 320 -11.12 -23.66 -16.72
C ASP A 320 -9.73 -23.47 -17.34
N THR A 321 -9.46 -22.30 -17.93
CA THR A 321 -8.16 -21.95 -18.52
C THR A 321 -7.13 -21.47 -17.49
N LEU A 322 -7.57 -21.21 -16.26
CA LEU A 322 -6.67 -20.90 -15.15
C LEU A 322 -6.05 -22.19 -14.59
N PRO A 323 -4.83 -22.13 -14.04
CA PRO A 323 -4.21 -23.32 -13.47
C PRO A 323 -5.11 -23.97 -12.41
N LYS A 324 -5.36 -25.29 -12.54
CA LYS A 324 -6.18 -26.06 -11.57
C LYS A 324 -5.63 -26.03 -10.15
N ILE A 325 -4.34 -25.75 -9.97
CA ILE A 325 -3.64 -25.69 -8.68
C ILE A 325 -3.04 -24.29 -8.51
N GLY A 326 -3.33 -23.65 -7.37
CA GLY A 326 -2.82 -22.33 -7.00
C GLY A 326 -3.80 -21.56 -6.10
N VAL A 327 -3.39 -20.41 -5.58
CA VAL A 327 -4.23 -19.51 -4.77
C VAL A 327 -4.64 -18.31 -5.63
N MET A 328 -5.90 -17.91 -5.56
CA MET A 328 -6.40 -16.66 -6.17
C MET A 328 -6.45 -15.59 -5.09
N GLU A 329 -5.72 -14.51 -5.30
CA GLU A 329 -5.60 -13.44 -4.32
C GLU A 329 -5.95 -12.10 -4.98
N PRO A 330 -7.10 -11.51 -4.66
CA PRO A 330 -7.45 -10.18 -5.12
C PRO A 330 -6.55 -9.17 -4.39
N ILE A 331 -5.90 -8.31 -5.15
CA ILE A 331 -4.90 -7.37 -4.62
C ILE A 331 -5.32 -5.92 -4.79
N TYR A 332 -6.29 -5.65 -5.66
CA TYR A 332 -6.74 -4.30 -5.95
C TYR A 332 -8.12 -4.27 -6.63
N PHE A 333 -8.94 -3.29 -6.26
CA PHE A 333 -10.22 -3.02 -6.91
C PHE A 333 -10.15 -1.70 -7.66
N ALA A 334 -10.30 -1.78 -8.97
CA ALA A 334 -10.27 -0.61 -9.83
C ALA A 334 -11.60 0.13 -9.83
N ARG A 335 -11.55 1.43 -10.11
CA ARG A 335 -12.71 2.33 -10.22
C ARG A 335 -13.73 1.86 -11.24
N ASN A 336 -13.27 1.25 -12.34
CA ASN A 336 -14.13 0.68 -13.38
C ASN A 336 -14.85 -0.60 -12.93
N GLY A 337 -14.63 -1.08 -11.71
CA GLY A 337 -15.23 -2.29 -11.16
C GLY A 337 -14.43 -3.57 -11.40
N GLU A 338 -13.34 -3.52 -12.17
CA GLU A 338 -12.46 -4.68 -12.34
C GLU A 338 -11.70 -5.01 -11.05
N VAL A 339 -11.42 -6.29 -10.83
CA VAL A 339 -10.62 -6.80 -9.70
C VAL A 339 -9.29 -7.32 -10.23
N LEU A 340 -8.18 -6.74 -9.78
CA LEU A 340 -6.85 -7.27 -10.04
C LEU A 340 -6.58 -8.44 -9.10
N ILE A 341 -6.21 -9.58 -9.68
CA ILE A 341 -6.01 -10.85 -8.98
C ILE A 341 -4.64 -11.41 -9.33
N VAL A 342 -3.90 -11.78 -8.29
CA VAL A 342 -2.68 -12.57 -8.39
C VAL A 342 -3.04 -14.04 -8.29
N PHE A 343 -2.62 -14.80 -9.28
CA PHE A 343 -2.66 -16.25 -9.27
C PHE A 343 -1.29 -16.79 -8.91
N ARG A 344 -1.18 -17.38 -7.71
CA ARG A 344 0.07 -17.98 -7.21
C ARG A 344 0.03 -19.48 -7.46
N GLN A 345 0.91 -19.96 -8.33
CA GLN A 345 1.01 -21.39 -8.67
C GLN A 345 2.35 -21.97 -8.20
N GLY A 346 2.31 -23.01 -7.38
CA GLY A 346 3.47 -23.84 -7.07
C GLY A 346 3.70 -24.89 -8.15
N LYS A 347 4.90 -24.93 -8.74
CA LYS A 347 5.35 -26.05 -9.57
C LYS A 347 6.39 -26.85 -8.80
N GLN A 348 6.06 -28.09 -8.44
CA GLN A 348 7.03 -29.02 -7.85
C GLN A 348 8.03 -29.44 -8.93
N LYS A 349 9.31 -29.19 -8.68
CA LYS A 349 10.42 -29.77 -9.43
C LYS A 349 11.02 -30.87 -8.57
N ASN A 350 10.85 -32.11 -8.98
CA ASN A 350 11.61 -33.21 -8.41
C ASN A 350 13.05 -33.07 -8.92
N LYS A 351 14.01 -32.90 -8.01
CA LYS A 351 15.43 -33.06 -8.30
C LYS A 351 15.91 -34.33 -7.60
N GLU A 352 16.98 -34.92 -8.12
CA GLU A 352 17.57 -36.16 -7.59
C GLU A 352 17.93 -36.10 -6.10
N HIS A 353 18.13 -34.88 -5.54
CA HIS A 353 18.47 -34.66 -4.12
C HIS A 353 17.40 -33.86 -3.36
N GLY A 354 16.13 -33.92 -3.78
CA GLY A 354 14.99 -33.34 -3.08
C GLY A 354 14.03 -32.54 -3.97
N SER A 355 12.76 -32.47 -3.60
CA SER A 355 11.76 -31.69 -4.33
C SER A 355 11.85 -30.20 -3.97
N SER A 356 11.89 -29.32 -4.98
CA SER A 356 11.81 -27.86 -4.80
C SER A 356 10.52 -27.32 -5.41
N ILE A 357 9.75 -26.52 -4.68
CA ILE A 357 8.54 -25.87 -5.21
C ILE A 357 8.92 -24.50 -5.77
N ARG A 358 8.76 -24.32 -7.09
CA ARG A 358 8.92 -23.00 -7.72
C ARG A 358 7.55 -22.33 -7.80
N MET A 359 7.36 -21.27 -7.02
CA MET A 359 6.19 -20.41 -7.13
C MET A 359 6.29 -19.54 -8.39
N THR A 360 5.20 -19.46 -9.14
CA THR A 360 5.04 -18.51 -10.25
C THR A 360 3.77 -17.71 -10.02
N ASN A 361 3.92 -16.38 -9.97
CA ASN A 361 2.79 -15.47 -9.84
C ASN A 361 2.42 -14.93 -11.21
N LYS A 362 1.12 -14.90 -11.51
CA LYS A 362 0.56 -14.30 -12.72
C LYS A 362 -0.51 -13.30 -12.33
N LEU A 363 -0.55 -12.17 -13.01
CA LEU A 363 -1.52 -11.12 -12.74
C LEU A 363 -2.66 -11.17 -13.77
N TYR A 364 -3.88 -11.04 -13.29
CA TYR A 364 -5.10 -11.01 -14.09
C TYR A 364 -5.99 -9.86 -13.61
N SER A 365 -6.74 -9.28 -14.54
CA SER A 365 -7.88 -8.44 -14.24
C SER A 365 -9.14 -9.28 -14.44
N TYR A 366 -10.06 -9.24 -13.49
CA TYR A 366 -11.36 -9.89 -13.54
C TYR A 366 -12.43 -8.81 -13.73
N ASN A 367 -13.27 -8.96 -14.76
CA ASN A 367 -14.43 -8.12 -14.99
C ASN A 367 -15.67 -8.81 -14.38
N PRO A 368 -16.26 -8.26 -13.31
CA PRO A 368 -17.44 -8.86 -12.67
C PRO A 368 -18.68 -8.92 -13.56
N THR A 369 -18.85 -7.95 -14.46
CA THR A 369 -20.02 -7.83 -15.33
C THR A 369 -20.01 -8.89 -16.42
N GLU A 370 -18.84 -9.12 -17.03
CA GLU A 370 -18.65 -10.13 -18.08
C GLU A 370 -18.26 -11.51 -17.51
N MET A 371 -17.95 -11.58 -16.21
CA MET A 371 -17.37 -12.76 -15.55
C MET A 371 -16.12 -13.28 -16.27
N SER A 372 -15.29 -12.38 -16.79
CA SER A 372 -14.17 -12.69 -17.68
C SER A 372 -12.82 -12.33 -17.03
N PHE A 373 -11.78 -13.08 -17.38
CA PHE A 373 -10.40 -12.82 -16.94
C PHE A 373 -9.55 -12.33 -18.11
N ARG A 374 -8.83 -11.21 -17.91
CA ARG A 374 -7.83 -10.69 -18.83
C ARG A 374 -6.44 -10.78 -18.19
N ARG A 375 -5.49 -11.44 -18.84
CA ARG A 375 -4.11 -11.51 -18.33
C ARG A 375 -3.45 -10.13 -18.42
N VAL A 376 -2.91 -9.66 -17.30
CA VAL A 376 -2.15 -8.40 -17.22
C VAL A 376 -0.66 -8.73 -17.32
N LYS A 377 0.03 -8.15 -18.31
CA LYS A 377 1.46 -8.33 -18.50
C LYS A 377 2.21 -7.18 -17.84
N LEU A 378 3.06 -7.50 -16.88
CA LEU A 378 4.03 -6.57 -16.30
C LEU A 378 5.23 -6.42 -17.24
N GLN A 379 5.67 -5.20 -17.52
CA GLN A 379 6.97 -4.97 -18.15
C GLN A 379 8.06 -5.06 -17.06
N GLY A 380 9.18 -5.75 -17.32
CA GLY A 380 10.30 -5.88 -16.36
C GLY A 380 10.43 -7.24 -15.66
N LYS A 381 10.97 -7.23 -14.42
CA LYS A 381 11.27 -8.46 -13.64
C LYS A 381 9.99 -9.22 -13.23
N LYS A 382 10.14 -10.54 -12.99
CA LYS A 382 9.03 -11.40 -12.51
C LYS A 382 8.50 -10.90 -11.16
N PHE A 383 7.20 -11.00 -10.94
CA PHE A 383 6.51 -10.62 -9.70
C PHE A 383 6.65 -11.73 -8.63
N TRP A 384 6.92 -11.40 -7.35
CA TRP A 384 7.31 -12.41 -6.34
C TRP A 384 6.40 -12.58 -5.12
N SER A 385 5.95 -11.55 -4.38
CA SER A 385 5.36 -11.87 -3.06
C SER A 385 4.46 -10.89 -2.31
N THR A 386 4.44 -9.58 -2.61
CA THR A 386 3.71 -8.65 -1.73
C THR A 386 3.17 -7.45 -2.51
N GLU A 387 1.96 -7.05 -2.14
CA GLU A 387 1.17 -6.03 -2.81
C GLU A 387 0.66 -5.02 -1.78
N ILE A 388 0.70 -3.73 -2.14
CA ILE A 388 0.07 -2.69 -1.33
C ILE A 388 -0.49 -1.61 -2.24
N ALA A 389 -1.73 -1.20 -1.97
CA ALA A 389 -2.30 -0.01 -2.58
C ALA A 389 -1.59 1.23 -2.01
N TYR A 390 -1.10 2.11 -2.90
CA TYR A 390 -0.41 3.34 -2.54
C TYR A 390 -1.06 4.52 -3.24
N SER A 391 -1.67 5.40 -2.46
CA SER A 391 -2.04 6.73 -2.95
C SER A 391 -0.92 7.69 -2.55
N GLY A 392 -0.19 8.21 -3.54
CA GLY A 392 0.88 9.17 -3.30
C GLY A 392 0.36 10.58 -3.09
N ARG A 393 1.05 11.37 -2.27
CA ARG A 393 0.80 12.82 -2.11
C ARG A 393 2.09 13.61 -2.31
N LEU A 394 1.97 14.84 -2.80
CA LEU A 394 3.11 15.70 -3.15
C LEU A 394 3.49 16.65 -2.00
N PHE A 395 3.75 16.09 -0.82
CA PHE A 395 4.27 16.86 0.32
C PHE A 395 5.68 16.40 0.71
N SER A 396 6.42 17.28 1.37
CA SER A 396 7.74 16.94 1.90
C SER A 396 7.61 16.27 3.27
N ILE A 397 8.31 15.15 3.48
CA ILE A 397 8.37 14.45 4.77
C ILE A 397 8.87 15.40 5.87
N ASN A 398 9.72 16.36 5.51
CA ASN A 398 10.32 17.29 6.46
C ASN A 398 9.39 18.43 6.91
N ARG A 399 8.18 18.55 6.33
CA ARG A 399 7.17 19.55 6.76
C ARG A 399 6.24 19.05 7.87
N GLN A 400 6.21 17.75 8.15
CA GLN A 400 5.33 17.10 9.14
C GLN A 400 6.01 16.80 10.48
N LEU A 401 7.15 17.44 10.72
CA LEU A 401 7.91 17.45 11.96
C LEU A 401 8.09 18.91 12.36
#